data_AF-A0A3M1X672-F1
#
_entry.id   AF-A0A3M1X672-F1
#
_cell.length_a   1.000
_cell.length_b   1.000
_cell.length_c   1.000
_cell.angle_alpha   90.00
_cell.angle_beta   90.00
_cell.angle_gamma   90.00
#
_symmetry.space_group_name_H-M   'P 1'
#
loop_
_entity.id
_entity.type
_entity.pdbx_description
1 polymer ?
#
loop_
_entity_poly.entity_id
_entity_poly.type
_entity_poly.pdbx_seq_one_letter_code
_entity_poly.pdbx_strand_id
1 'polypeptide(L)'
;MLVLVLLSSCGTYRLATYEPDPVYRPQPAPAPVYTPRPAPQPEPVYQPQAAPQYAEARYAPLPPADPYDTHYDEGRIQVAFLLDASGSMDGLIEQAKAQFWQMIDDIAYSYGDHYMPLIEVALVQYGHGAIGGRARYMEVVVPFTTDLDWVADALYHLYPSGGREYAGEALQMAHRELSWSPYPEDLKLVYIAGNESFDQGQANYAWVLEQMYRDGIVTNTIFAGDYYQGIQLRWEDAASIGRGTYAAIDIQRPVSFYSTPYDAMLCDLNAAYNATFIPYGTQGMMYYERVIIHDRYALGYGQACQATRVVSKARPYYRNPRWDLIDAMDRGLVSLEGMNLQDLPPVMRDMSAEQRRKYIRDQRYQRTQLRARIQELARDRQQAVARRPVSQEEPANLRQAVRRSAVEEAQDPRRPQPRPSSLRPVVERETGGTLQPQPGTRRPQVESDRREAERQRQIQAQREAEQKRQQAEQQRR
;
A
#
# COMPACT_ATOMS: atom_id res chain seq x y z
N MET A 1 -80.66 109.64 31.00
CA MET A 1 -79.93 110.18 29.84
C MET A 1 -78.92 109.14 29.38
N LEU A 2 -79.07 108.65 28.13
CA LEU A 2 -78.10 108.17 27.11
C LEU A 2 -76.60 107.95 27.51
N VAL A 3 -75.76 107.01 26.98
CA VAL A 3 -75.81 105.99 25.90
C VAL A 3 -74.41 105.28 25.73
N LEU A 4 -74.39 104.03 25.17
CA LEU A 4 -73.36 103.26 24.38
C LEU A 4 -71.88 103.03 24.86
N VAL A 5 -71.07 102.03 24.42
CA VAL A 5 -71.16 100.88 23.46
C VAL A 5 -70.15 99.76 23.83
N LEU A 6 -70.41 98.53 23.38
CA LEU A 6 -69.78 97.23 23.70
C LEU A 6 -68.47 96.88 22.94
N LEU A 7 -67.60 96.08 23.58
CA LEU A 7 -66.78 94.92 23.09
C LEU A 7 -65.68 94.61 24.16
N SER A 8 -65.83 93.59 25.00
CA SER A 8 -65.46 92.15 24.88
C SER A 8 -63.97 91.83 24.73
N SER A 9 -63.44 91.07 25.70
CA SER A 9 -62.02 90.76 25.90
C SER A 9 -61.64 89.29 25.65
N CYS A 10 -60.50 89.18 24.96
CA CYS A 10 -59.53 88.13 24.71
C CYS A 10 -59.45 86.87 25.58
N GLY A 11 -59.25 85.73 24.89
CA GLY A 11 -58.52 84.55 25.36
C GLY A 11 -57.62 84.02 24.24
N THR A 12 -56.34 83.83 24.53
CA THR A 12 -55.27 83.42 23.60
C THR A 12 -55.23 81.89 23.43
N TYR A 13 -55.24 81.41 22.18
CA TYR A 13 -54.98 80.01 21.82
C TYR A 13 -53.64 79.90 21.07
N ARG A 14 -52.77 78.98 21.52
CA ARG A 14 -51.64 78.45 20.74
C ARG A 14 -52.14 77.29 19.88
N LEU A 15 -51.71 77.27 18.62
CA LEU A 15 -52.13 76.38 17.54
C LEU A 15 -51.79 74.90 17.81
N ALA A 16 -52.76 74.04 17.51
CA ALA A 16 -52.72 72.58 17.63
C ALA A 16 -51.77 71.95 16.59
N THR A 17 -50.91 71.04 17.06
CA THR A 17 -50.03 70.23 16.22
C THR A 17 -50.71 68.91 15.86
N TYR A 18 -50.69 68.62 14.56
CA TYR A 18 -51.11 67.40 13.87
C TYR A 18 -50.43 66.15 14.48
N GLU A 19 -51.24 65.20 14.98
CA GLU A 19 -50.81 63.87 15.42
C GLU A 19 -50.70 62.93 14.21
N PRO A 20 -49.51 62.39 13.90
CA PRO A 20 -49.38 61.27 12.97
C PRO A 20 -49.71 59.93 13.66
N ASP A 21 -50.37 59.05 12.91
CA ASP A 21 -50.82 57.72 13.32
C ASP A 21 -49.75 56.90 14.07
N PRO A 22 -50.17 56.08 15.06
CA PRO A 22 -49.25 55.31 15.88
C PRO A 22 -48.43 54.31 15.05
N VAL A 23 -47.12 54.53 15.10
CA VAL A 23 -46.06 53.68 14.57
C VAL A 23 -46.32 52.22 14.96
N TYR A 24 -46.55 51.38 13.95
CA TYR A 24 -46.48 49.93 14.05
C TYR A 24 -45.10 49.53 14.61
N ARG A 25 -45.05 49.23 15.91
CA ARG A 25 -43.89 48.55 16.48
C ARG A 25 -44.00 47.08 16.08
N PRO A 26 -43.10 46.53 15.26
CA PRO A 26 -43.03 45.09 15.11
C PRO A 26 -42.82 44.50 16.50
N GLN A 27 -43.67 43.54 16.88
CA GLN A 27 -43.44 42.73 18.07
C GLN A 27 -42.00 42.18 17.99
N PRO A 28 -41.23 42.18 19.10
CA PRO A 28 -39.95 41.50 19.10
C PRO A 28 -40.21 40.06 18.65
N ALA A 29 -39.48 39.61 17.64
CA ALA A 29 -39.54 38.22 17.20
C ALA A 29 -39.43 37.33 18.45
N PRO A 30 -40.28 36.30 18.59
CA PRO A 30 -40.16 35.38 19.71
C PRO A 30 -38.71 34.90 19.77
N ALA A 31 -38.11 34.94 20.97
CA ALA A 31 -36.78 34.40 21.18
C ALA A 31 -36.71 33.02 20.51
N PRO A 32 -35.63 32.70 19.76
CA PRO A 32 -35.54 31.42 19.08
C PRO A 32 -35.78 30.35 20.13
N VAL A 33 -36.85 29.58 19.95
CA VAL A 33 -37.10 28.40 20.76
C VAL A 33 -35.88 27.54 20.53
N TYR A 34 -35.01 27.48 21.54
CA TYR A 34 -33.91 26.54 21.57
C TYR A 34 -34.54 25.16 21.70
N THR A 35 -34.94 24.62 20.55
CA THR A 35 -35.13 23.19 20.44
C THR A 35 -33.75 22.61 20.76
N PRO A 36 -33.62 21.77 21.80
CA PRO A 36 -32.36 21.08 22.01
C PRO A 36 -32.02 20.42 20.68
N ARG A 37 -30.83 20.76 20.16
CA ARG A 37 -30.29 20.12 18.96
C ARG A 37 -30.50 18.61 19.20
N PRO A 38 -31.19 17.90 18.29
CA PRO A 38 -31.31 16.45 18.41
C PRO A 38 -29.92 15.93 18.73
N ALA A 39 -29.79 15.09 19.76
CA ALA A 39 -28.53 14.41 20.03
C ALA A 39 -27.97 13.96 18.68
N PRO A 40 -26.68 14.18 18.37
CA PRO A 40 -26.11 13.73 17.11
C PRO A 40 -26.58 12.29 16.95
N GLN A 41 -27.34 12.03 15.88
CA GLN A 41 -27.74 10.67 15.62
C GLN A 41 -26.46 9.87 15.65
N PRO A 42 -26.42 8.72 16.36
CA PRO A 42 -25.24 7.87 16.31
C PRO A 42 -24.91 7.74 14.83
N GLU A 43 -23.68 8.10 14.45
CA GLU A 43 -23.20 7.83 13.09
C GLU A 43 -23.65 6.40 12.78
N PRO A 44 -24.23 6.14 11.59
CA PRO A 44 -24.68 4.80 11.26
C PRO A 44 -23.49 3.90 11.53
N VAL A 45 -23.61 3.06 12.57
CA VAL A 45 -22.66 1.99 12.80
C VAL A 45 -22.63 1.29 11.46
N TYR A 46 -21.49 1.32 10.80
CA TYR A 46 -21.27 0.54 9.59
C TYR A 46 -21.46 -0.90 10.02
N GLN A 47 -22.70 -1.37 9.95
CA GLN A 47 -22.98 -2.78 9.86
C GLN A 47 -22.47 -3.13 8.47
N PRO A 48 -21.42 -3.95 8.34
CA PRO A 48 -21.02 -4.43 7.04
C PRO A 48 -22.29 -5.00 6.43
N GLN A 49 -22.78 -4.34 5.37
CA GLN A 49 -23.79 -4.96 4.52
C GLN A 49 -23.20 -6.32 4.18
N ALA A 50 -23.97 -7.38 4.45
CA ALA A 50 -23.57 -8.73 4.11
C ALA A 50 -22.95 -8.65 2.72
N ALA A 51 -21.65 -8.99 2.64
CA ALA A 51 -20.93 -8.98 1.38
C ALA A 51 -21.84 -9.66 0.35
N PRO A 52 -22.00 -9.09 -0.86
CA PRO A 52 -22.81 -9.73 -1.88
C PRO A 52 -22.43 -11.20 -1.87
N GLN A 53 -23.43 -12.04 -1.68
CA GLN A 53 -23.24 -13.46 -1.50
C GLN A 53 -22.63 -13.95 -2.82
N TYR A 54 -21.29 -13.99 -2.89
CA TYR A 54 -20.52 -14.57 -3.98
C TYR A 54 -20.65 -16.09 -3.86
N ALA A 55 -21.90 -16.56 -3.90
CA ALA A 55 -22.22 -17.93 -4.13
C ALA A 55 -21.79 -18.22 -5.58
N GLU A 56 -20.84 -19.14 -5.71
CA GLU A 56 -20.52 -19.89 -6.93
C GLU A 56 -19.66 -19.22 -8.01
N ALA A 57 -18.82 -18.25 -7.67
CA ALA A 57 -17.63 -18.00 -8.49
C ALA A 57 -16.56 -19.05 -8.12
N ARG A 58 -16.75 -20.30 -8.53
CA ARG A 58 -15.63 -21.25 -8.59
C ARG A 58 -14.57 -20.61 -9.49
N TYR A 59 -13.46 -20.23 -8.87
CA TYR A 59 -12.34 -19.54 -9.50
C TYR A 59 -12.06 -20.14 -10.89
N ALA A 60 -12.04 -19.25 -11.89
CA ALA A 60 -11.57 -19.59 -13.22
C ALA A 60 -10.21 -20.31 -13.10
N PRO A 61 -9.87 -21.25 -14.01
CA PRO A 61 -8.55 -21.88 -14.02
C PRO A 61 -7.47 -20.81 -13.90
N LEU A 62 -6.45 -21.09 -13.07
CA LEU A 62 -5.31 -20.21 -12.81
C LEU A 62 -4.93 -19.50 -14.11
N PRO A 63 -4.87 -18.15 -14.12
CA PRO A 63 -4.35 -17.47 -15.30
C PRO A 63 -2.99 -18.08 -15.62
N PRO A 64 -2.67 -18.36 -16.90
CA PRO A 64 -1.36 -18.89 -17.28
C PRO A 64 -0.27 -18.01 -16.66
N ALA A 65 0.86 -18.63 -16.30
CA ALA A 65 2.05 -17.96 -15.79
C ALA A 65 2.24 -16.61 -16.51
N ASP A 66 2.48 -15.55 -15.75
CA ASP A 66 2.44 -14.18 -16.28
C ASP A 66 3.28 -14.11 -17.57
N PRO A 67 2.66 -13.91 -18.75
CA PRO A 67 3.40 -13.81 -20.01
C PRO A 67 4.35 -12.60 -20.02
N TYR A 68 4.28 -11.75 -19.00
CA TYR A 68 5.16 -10.63 -18.73
C TYR A 68 6.28 -10.95 -17.73
N ASP A 69 6.55 -12.21 -17.37
CA ASP A 69 7.73 -12.61 -16.58
C ASP A 69 9.02 -12.48 -17.44
N THR A 70 9.54 -11.25 -17.55
CA THR A 70 10.82 -10.95 -18.22
C THR A 70 11.96 -11.20 -17.24
N HIS A 71 12.26 -12.48 -17.08
CA HIS A 71 13.08 -13.08 -16.03
C HIS A 71 14.53 -12.54 -15.86
N TYR A 72 15.14 -11.83 -16.82
CA TYR A 72 16.61 -11.84 -16.91
C TYR A 72 17.40 -10.72 -16.21
N ASP A 73 16.77 -9.61 -15.79
CA ASP A 73 17.50 -8.36 -15.56
C ASP A 73 17.26 -7.67 -14.20
N GLU A 74 16.32 -8.17 -13.39
CA GLU A 74 15.98 -7.60 -12.07
C GLU A 74 16.02 -8.72 -11.02
N GLY A 75 16.61 -8.48 -9.83
CA GLY A 75 16.55 -9.46 -8.73
C GLY A 75 15.10 -9.71 -8.30
N ARG A 76 14.78 -10.91 -7.82
CA ARG A 76 13.40 -11.29 -7.43
C ARG A 76 13.30 -11.67 -5.96
N ILE A 77 12.19 -11.29 -5.36
CA ILE A 77 11.76 -11.76 -4.05
C ILE A 77 10.37 -12.40 -4.20
N GLN A 78 10.26 -13.69 -3.89
CA GLN A 78 9.00 -14.42 -3.81
C GLN A 78 8.61 -14.63 -2.36
N VAL A 79 7.42 -14.18 -1.98
CA VAL A 79 6.90 -14.29 -0.61
C VAL A 79 5.55 -15.00 -0.63
N ALA A 80 5.44 -16.14 0.05
CA ALA A 80 4.16 -16.81 0.27
C ALA A 80 3.69 -16.58 1.71
N PHE A 81 2.51 -15.98 1.86
CA PHE A 81 1.81 -15.91 3.14
C PHE A 81 0.84 -17.08 3.27
N LEU A 82 1.07 -17.94 4.27
CA LEU A 82 0.21 -19.05 4.64
C LEU A 82 -0.52 -18.67 5.93
N LEU A 83 -1.79 -18.29 5.81
CA LEU A 83 -2.56 -17.79 6.93
C LEU A 83 -3.58 -18.83 7.38
N ASP A 84 -3.58 -19.10 8.68
CA ASP A 84 -4.67 -19.81 9.31
C ASP A 84 -5.94 -18.95 9.28
N ALA A 85 -6.99 -19.51 8.67
CA ALA A 85 -8.31 -18.91 8.56
C ALA A 85 -9.32 -19.69 9.40
N SER A 86 -8.90 -20.31 10.50
CA SER A 86 -9.80 -20.90 11.48
C SER A 86 -10.56 -19.85 12.28
N GLY A 87 -11.69 -20.24 12.88
CA GLY A 87 -12.58 -19.36 13.65
C GLY A 87 -11.91 -18.54 14.77
N SER A 88 -10.72 -18.93 15.23
CA SER A 88 -9.98 -18.22 16.28
C SER A 88 -9.02 -17.15 15.74
N MET A 89 -8.84 -17.07 14.41
CA MET A 89 -7.81 -16.29 13.73
C MET A 89 -8.29 -14.95 13.16
N ASP A 90 -9.47 -14.45 13.57
CA ASP A 90 -9.98 -13.12 13.17
C ASP A 90 -8.91 -12.03 13.36
N GLY A 91 -8.26 -12.02 14.53
CA GLY A 91 -7.22 -11.05 14.84
C GLY A 91 -5.98 -11.14 13.96
N LEU A 92 -5.56 -12.35 13.56
CA LEU A 92 -4.45 -12.55 12.63
C LEU A 92 -4.77 -11.96 11.25
N ILE A 93 -5.96 -12.28 10.72
CA ILE A 93 -6.41 -11.80 9.41
C ILE A 93 -6.58 -10.28 9.42
N GLU A 94 -7.14 -9.70 10.48
CA GLU A 94 -7.26 -8.25 10.61
C GLU A 94 -5.89 -7.55 10.71
N GLN A 95 -4.92 -8.15 11.40
CA GLN A 95 -3.53 -7.65 11.39
C GLN A 95 -2.92 -7.70 9.99
N ALA A 96 -3.11 -8.81 9.27
CA ALA A 96 -2.63 -8.96 7.91
C ALA A 96 -3.25 -7.91 6.97
N LYS A 97 -4.58 -7.74 6.98
CA LYS A 97 -5.30 -6.74 6.17
C LYS A 97 -4.78 -5.33 6.40
N ALA A 98 -4.67 -4.93 7.66
CA ALA A 98 -4.24 -3.59 8.03
C ALA A 98 -2.76 -3.33 7.69
N GLN A 99 -1.89 -4.32 7.90
CA GLN A 99 -0.44 -4.12 7.81
C GLN A 99 0.19 -4.62 6.50
N PHE A 100 -0.58 -5.20 5.56
CA PHE A 100 -0.08 -5.79 4.32
C PHE A 100 0.94 -4.91 3.60
N TRP A 101 0.58 -3.66 3.31
CA TRP A 101 1.45 -2.72 2.61
C TRP A 101 2.75 -2.43 3.35
N GLN A 102 2.69 -2.36 4.69
CA GLN A 102 3.88 -2.18 5.52
C GLN A 102 4.79 -3.42 5.49
N MET A 103 4.21 -4.62 5.49
CA MET A 103 4.99 -5.85 5.38
C MET A 103 5.70 -5.95 4.03
N ILE A 104 5.02 -5.58 2.94
CA ILE A 104 5.64 -5.55 1.61
C ILE A 104 6.75 -4.50 1.56
N ASP A 105 6.54 -3.29 2.10
CA ASP A 105 7.60 -2.27 2.22
C ASP A 105 8.80 -2.80 3.03
N ASP A 106 8.55 -3.40 4.20
CA ASP A 106 9.60 -3.92 5.08
C ASP A 106 10.41 -5.04 4.40
N ILE A 107 9.77 -5.91 3.60
CA ILE A 107 10.44 -6.93 2.80
C ILE A 107 11.24 -6.29 1.65
N ALA A 108 10.61 -5.40 0.87
CA ALA A 108 11.20 -4.76 -0.30
C ALA A 108 12.51 -4.04 0.01
N TYR A 109 12.55 -3.35 1.15
CA TYR A 109 13.67 -2.51 1.57
C TYR A 109 14.62 -3.17 2.57
N SER A 110 14.39 -4.43 2.94
CA SER A 110 15.28 -5.15 3.86
C SER A 110 16.72 -5.23 3.36
N TYR A 111 16.94 -5.26 2.04
CA TYR A 111 18.24 -5.27 1.37
C TYR A 111 18.80 -3.86 1.10
N GLY A 112 18.05 -2.80 1.41
CA GLY A 112 18.40 -1.41 1.21
C GLY A 112 17.83 -0.78 -0.07
N ASP A 113 17.72 0.55 -0.07
CA ASP A 113 17.03 1.36 -1.10
C ASP A 113 17.60 1.25 -2.53
N HIS A 114 18.79 0.68 -2.69
CA HIS A 114 19.45 0.52 -4.00
C HIS A 114 19.05 -0.76 -4.72
N TYR A 115 18.42 -1.71 -4.01
CA TYR A 115 17.87 -2.92 -4.59
C TYR A 115 16.41 -2.67 -4.90
N MET A 116 16.04 -2.79 -6.18
CA MET A 116 14.67 -2.65 -6.65
C MET A 116 14.20 -4.00 -7.19
N PRO A 117 14.01 -5.01 -6.32
CA PRO A 117 13.65 -6.33 -6.79
C PRO A 117 12.22 -6.35 -7.33
N LEU A 118 11.97 -7.28 -8.25
CA LEU A 118 10.62 -7.73 -8.57
C LEU A 118 10.07 -8.48 -7.35
N ILE A 119 8.91 -8.05 -6.85
CA ILE A 119 8.25 -8.69 -5.71
C ILE A 119 7.04 -9.45 -6.22
N GLU A 120 7.03 -10.75 -5.97
CA GLU A 120 5.91 -11.63 -6.23
C GLU A 120 5.37 -12.14 -4.90
N VAL A 121 4.06 -12.00 -4.71
CA VAL A 121 3.41 -12.42 -3.47
C VAL A 121 2.35 -13.46 -3.80
N ALA A 122 2.31 -14.53 -3.00
CA ALA A 122 1.27 -15.54 -3.01
C ALA A 122 0.53 -15.55 -1.67
N LEU A 123 -0.73 -15.96 -1.70
CA LEU A 123 -1.57 -16.11 -0.52
C LEU A 123 -2.18 -17.51 -0.50
N VAL A 124 -1.94 -18.22 0.59
CA VAL A 124 -2.50 -19.55 0.87
C VAL A 124 -3.28 -19.45 2.16
N GLN A 125 -4.50 -19.99 2.17
CA GLN A 125 -5.28 -20.15 3.39
C GLN A 125 -5.28 -21.61 3.82
N TYR A 126 -5.27 -21.85 5.13
CA TYR A 126 -5.51 -23.16 5.72
C TYR A 126 -6.43 -23.08 6.93
N GLY A 127 -6.93 -24.23 7.41
CA GLY A 127 -7.84 -24.24 8.57
C GLY A 127 -9.29 -23.88 8.24
N HIS A 128 -9.64 -23.67 6.96
CA HIS A 128 -10.95 -23.15 6.57
C HIS A 128 -11.99 -24.27 6.34
N GLY A 129 -13.00 -24.32 7.21
CA GLY A 129 -14.05 -25.35 7.23
C GLY A 129 -14.80 -25.59 5.93
N ALA A 130 -15.09 -24.51 5.18
CA ALA A 130 -15.82 -24.59 3.92
C ALA A 130 -15.04 -25.29 2.78
N ILE A 131 -13.72 -25.51 2.95
CA ILE A 131 -12.82 -26.17 1.99
C ILE A 131 -12.59 -27.65 2.38
N GLY A 132 -13.52 -28.23 3.14
CA GLY A 132 -13.48 -29.63 3.56
C GLY A 132 -13.55 -30.63 2.38
N GLY A 133 -13.00 -31.84 2.60
CA GLY A 133 -12.98 -32.91 1.60
C GLY A 133 -11.61 -33.12 0.97
N ARG A 134 -11.52 -33.19 -0.37
CA ARG A 134 -10.26 -33.47 -1.10
C ARG A 134 -9.21 -32.36 -0.96
N ALA A 135 -9.64 -31.12 -0.75
CA ALA A 135 -8.76 -29.95 -0.58
C ALA A 135 -8.23 -29.79 0.86
N ARG A 136 -8.60 -30.69 1.78
CA ARG A 136 -8.07 -30.78 3.15
C ARG A 136 -8.07 -29.43 3.91
N TYR A 137 -9.09 -28.60 3.74
CA TYR A 137 -9.25 -27.29 4.41
C TYR A 137 -8.23 -26.23 3.99
N MET A 138 -7.63 -26.35 2.79
CA MET A 138 -6.55 -25.49 2.30
C MET A 138 -6.76 -25.10 0.84
N GLU A 139 -6.27 -23.92 0.48
CA GLU A 139 -6.35 -23.41 -0.88
C GLU A 139 -5.23 -22.39 -1.17
N VAL A 140 -4.63 -22.48 -2.35
CA VAL A 140 -3.87 -21.37 -2.94
C VAL A 140 -4.88 -20.33 -3.43
N VAL A 141 -5.10 -19.30 -2.62
CA VAL A 141 -6.09 -18.23 -2.90
C VAL A 141 -5.57 -17.32 -4.01
N VAL A 142 -4.28 -16.99 -3.96
CA VAL A 142 -3.60 -16.20 -4.99
C VAL A 142 -2.24 -16.85 -5.29
N PRO A 143 -1.96 -17.27 -6.55
CA PRO A 143 -0.63 -17.72 -6.93
C PRO A 143 0.36 -16.55 -6.92
N PHE A 144 1.65 -16.81 -7.11
CA PHE A 144 2.64 -15.73 -7.22
C PHE A 144 2.24 -14.71 -8.31
N THR A 145 2.16 -13.45 -7.89
CA THR A 145 1.80 -12.33 -8.76
C THR A 145 2.50 -11.05 -8.32
N THR A 146 2.76 -10.17 -9.28
CA THR A 146 3.22 -8.79 -9.02
C THR A 146 2.06 -7.82 -8.80
N ASP A 147 0.81 -8.25 -9.08
CA ASP A 147 -0.41 -7.49 -8.77
C ASP A 147 -0.72 -7.57 -7.28
N LEU A 148 -0.08 -6.69 -6.51
CA LEU A 148 -0.23 -6.62 -5.05
C LEU A 148 -1.64 -6.20 -4.62
N ASP A 149 -2.39 -5.50 -5.47
CA ASP A 149 -3.79 -5.20 -5.18
C ASP A 149 -4.67 -6.45 -5.30
N TRP A 150 -4.36 -7.40 -6.19
CA TRP A 150 -5.05 -8.70 -6.19
C TRP A 150 -4.81 -9.48 -4.89
N VAL A 151 -3.58 -9.51 -4.39
CA VAL A 151 -3.26 -10.17 -3.12
C VAL A 151 -3.98 -9.48 -1.96
N ALA A 152 -3.98 -8.14 -1.94
CA ALA A 152 -4.76 -7.37 -0.97
C ALA A 152 -6.25 -7.71 -1.08
N ASP A 153 -6.82 -7.74 -2.29
CA ASP A 153 -8.24 -8.06 -2.54
C ASP A 153 -8.62 -9.41 -1.95
N ALA A 154 -7.82 -10.44 -2.25
CA ALA A 154 -8.02 -11.77 -1.68
C ALA A 154 -7.93 -11.77 -0.16
N LEU A 155 -6.93 -11.07 0.42
CA LEU A 155 -6.76 -10.95 1.86
C LEU A 155 -7.95 -10.27 2.54
N TYR A 156 -8.52 -9.23 1.91
CA TYR A 156 -9.72 -8.55 2.41
C TYR A 156 -10.96 -9.45 2.42
N HIS A 157 -11.05 -10.39 1.47
CA HIS A 157 -12.13 -11.35 1.35
C HIS A 157 -11.92 -12.63 2.17
N LEU A 158 -10.76 -12.81 2.81
CA LEU A 158 -10.58 -13.89 3.77
C LEU A 158 -11.46 -13.68 5.00
N TYR A 159 -12.16 -14.74 5.39
CA TYR A 159 -12.97 -14.80 6.60
C TYR A 159 -12.70 -16.10 7.36
N PRO A 160 -12.60 -16.04 8.69
CA PRO A 160 -12.50 -17.23 9.52
C PRO A 160 -13.65 -18.22 9.37
N SER A 161 -13.30 -19.51 9.33
CA SER A 161 -14.24 -20.62 9.33
C SER A 161 -13.65 -21.80 10.07
N GLY A 162 -14.45 -22.47 10.92
CA GLY A 162 -13.95 -23.63 11.68
C GLY A 162 -13.60 -24.82 10.78
N GLY A 163 -12.32 -25.15 10.69
CA GLY A 163 -11.80 -26.31 9.97
C GLY A 163 -10.70 -27.02 10.75
N ARG A 164 -9.90 -27.83 10.07
CA ARG A 164 -8.73 -28.48 10.67
C ARG A 164 -7.46 -27.80 10.23
N GLU A 165 -6.61 -27.51 11.21
CA GLU A 165 -5.39 -26.74 11.05
C GLU A 165 -4.22 -27.71 10.92
N TYR A 166 -3.60 -27.78 9.74
CA TYR A 166 -2.52 -28.73 9.44
C TYR A 166 -1.32 -27.98 8.84
N ALA A 167 -0.53 -27.29 9.67
CA ALA A 167 0.56 -26.43 9.20
C ALA A 167 1.54 -27.15 8.23
N GLY A 168 1.95 -28.39 8.54
CA GLY A 168 2.82 -29.18 7.68
C GLY A 168 2.22 -29.51 6.30
N GLU A 169 0.90 -29.68 6.21
CA GLU A 169 0.21 -29.92 4.93
C GLU A 169 0.04 -28.63 4.12
N ALA A 170 -0.14 -27.48 4.79
CA ALA A 170 -0.16 -26.17 4.14
C ALA A 170 1.20 -25.87 3.49
N LEU A 171 2.30 -26.17 4.19
CA LEU A 171 3.65 -26.07 3.63
C LEU A 171 3.83 -27.01 2.43
N GLN A 172 3.35 -28.24 2.53
CA GLN A 172 3.44 -29.20 1.43
C GLN A 172 2.63 -28.76 0.20
N MET A 173 1.46 -28.15 0.40
CA MET A 173 0.66 -27.56 -0.66
C MET A 173 1.41 -26.38 -1.31
N ALA A 174 1.86 -25.42 -0.50
CA ALA A 174 2.60 -24.25 -1.00
C ALA A 174 3.87 -24.64 -1.76
N HIS A 175 4.59 -25.67 -1.32
CA HIS A 175 5.77 -26.20 -2.01
C HIS A 175 5.43 -26.81 -3.38
N ARG A 176 4.31 -27.54 -3.49
CA ARG A 176 3.93 -28.25 -4.73
C ARG A 176 3.17 -27.39 -5.74
N GLU A 177 2.32 -26.48 -5.27
CA GLU A 177 1.33 -25.80 -6.10
C GLU A 177 1.73 -24.37 -6.47
N LEU A 178 2.60 -23.72 -5.69
CA LEU A 178 3.14 -22.41 -6.07
C LEU A 178 4.31 -22.57 -7.05
N SER A 179 4.30 -21.74 -8.08
CA SER A 179 5.38 -21.65 -9.08
C SER A 179 6.60 -20.93 -8.52
N TRP A 180 7.33 -21.59 -7.62
CA TRP A 180 8.59 -21.07 -7.08
C TRP A 180 9.61 -20.87 -8.20
N SER A 181 10.35 -19.77 -8.10
CA SER A 181 11.46 -19.47 -9.01
C SER A 181 12.46 -20.62 -8.97
N PRO A 182 12.92 -21.13 -10.13
CA PRO A 182 13.94 -22.16 -10.16
C PRO A 182 15.35 -21.59 -9.92
N TYR A 183 15.49 -20.27 -9.78
CA TYR A 183 16.78 -19.59 -9.70
C TYR A 183 17.27 -19.49 -8.24
N PRO A 184 18.50 -19.91 -7.94
CA PRO A 184 19.02 -19.93 -6.58
C PRO A 184 19.37 -18.53 -6.04
N GLU A 185 19.53 -17.53 -6.89
CA GLU A 185 19.76 -16.13 -6.52
C GLU A 185 18.49 -15.37 -6.11
N ASP A 186 17.32 -15.93 -6.41
CA ASP A 186 16.05 -15.34 -6.04
C ASP A 186 15.75 -15.67 -4.58
N LEU A 187 15.34 -14.65 -3.83
CA LEU A 187 14.95 -14.83 -2.45
C LEU A 187 13.54 -15.44 -2.39
N LYS A 188 13.41 -16.57 -1.69
CA LYS A 188 12.14 -17.29 -1.56
C LYS A 188 11.80 -17.43 -0.08
N LEU A 189 10.73 -16.77 0.33
CA LEU A 189 10.29 -16.70 1.73
C LEU A 189 8.88 -17.28 1.88
N VAL A 190 8.68 -18.04 2.93
CA VAL A 190 7.37 -18.44 3.44
C VAL A 190 7.18 -17.80 4.80
N TYR A 191 6.02 -17.20 5.02
CA TYR A 191 5.52 -16.81 6.33
C TYR A 191 4.27 -17.63 6.62
N ILE A 192 4.36 -18.59 7.53
CA ILE A 192 3.20 -19.36 8.01
C ILE A 192 2.77 -18.84 9.38
N ALA A 193 1.46 -18.61 9.57
CA ALA A 193 0.91 -18.07 10.80
C ALA A 193 -0.37 -18.78 11.25
N GLY A 194 -0.45 -19.16 12.53
CA GLY A 194 -1.57 -19.89 13.14
C GLY A 194 -1.31 -20.19 14.62
N ASN A 195 -2.18 -20.97 15.27
CA ASN A 195 -2.14 -21.19 16.72
C ASN A 195 -2.24 -22.66 17.20
N GLU A 196 -2.40 -23.62 16.29
CA GLU A 196 -2.40 -25.05 16.66
C GLU A 196 -1.01 -25.69 16.62
N SER A 197 -0.95 -26.96 17.05
CA SER A 197 0.29 -27.75 16.96
C SER A 197 0.81 -27.83 15.53
N PHE A 198 2.10 -27.52 15.34
CA PHE A 198 2.73 -27.59 14.02
C PHE A 198 2.84 -29.04 13.49
N ASP A 199 2.84 -30.01 14.41
CA ASP A 199 2.93 -31.45 14.12
C ASP A 199 1.55 -32.10 13.93
N GLN A 200 0.51 -31.30 13.76
CA GLN A 200 -0.83 -31.81 13.50
C GLN A 200 -0.98 -32.24 12.02
N GLY A 201 -1.63 -33.38 11.80
CA GLY A 201 -1.94 -33.90 10.47
C GLY A 201 -1.12 -35.15 10.12
N GLN A 202 -1.02 -35.43 8.83
CA GLN A 202 -0.29 -36.61 8.33
C GLN A 202 1.07 -36.25 7.71
N ALA A 203 1.28 -34.98 7.35
CA ALA A 203 2.54 -34.54 6.79
C ALA A 203 3.61 -34.49 7.88
N ASN A 204 4.76 -35.12 7.61
CA ASN A 204 5.96 -34.90 8.39
C ASN A 204 6.51 -33.51 8.07
N TYR A 205 6.20 -32.52 8.92
CA TYR A 205 6.58 -31.13 8.69
C TYR A 205 8.09 -30.95 8.54
N ALA A 206 8.90 -31.70 9.32
CA ALA A 206 10.35 -31.64 9.25
C ALA A 206 10.87 -32.06 7.86
N TRP A 207 10.36 -33.17 7.30
CA TRP A 207 10.74 -33.61 5.96
C TRP A 207 10.32 -32.60 4.88
N VAL A 208 9.13 -32.01 4.99
CA VAL A 208 8.64 -30.98 4.06
C VAL A 208 9.55 -29.75 4.09
N LEU A 209 9.85 -29.23 5.28
CA LEU A 209 10.74 -28.08 5.46
C LEU A 209 12.16 -28.35 4.94
N GLU A 210 12.69 -29.56 5.13
CA GLU A 210 13.98 -29.95 4.55
C GLU A 210 13.95 -29.93 3.01
N GLN A 211 12.87 -30.37 2.37
CA GLN A 211 12.74 -30.29 0.91
C GLN A 211 12.63 -28.83 0.44
N MET A 212 11.79 -28.03 1.09
CA MET A 212 11.64 -26.61 0.78
C MET A 212 12.98 -25.87 0.89
N TYR A 213 13.75 -26.12 1.94
CA TYR A 213 15.07 -25.52 2.12
C TYR A 213 16.07 -25.96 1.04
N ARG A 214 16.04 -27.24 0.60
CA ARG A 214 16.86 -27.71 -0.52
C ARG A 214 16.58 -26.95 -1.82
N ASP A 215 15.33 -26.51 -2.01
CA ASP A 215 14.91 -25.69 -3.17
C ASP A 215 15.14 -24.18 -2.94
N GLY A 216 15.83 -23.82 -1.86
CA GLY A 216 16.20 -22.45 -1.50
C GLY A 216 15.09 -21.65 -0.82
N ILE A 217 14.02 -22.31 -0.36
CA ILE A 217 12.87 -21.65 0.29
C ILE A 217 13.10 -21.59 1.80
N VAL A 218 13.10 -20.39 2.35
CA VAL A 218 13.19 -20.15 3.80
C VAL A 218 11.81 -20.07 4.40
N THR A 219 11.59 -20.78 5.51
CA THR A 219 10.29 -20.80 6.19
C THR A 219 10.38 -20.12 7.55
N ASN A 220 9.63 -19.02 7.69
CA ASN A 220 9.43 -18.28 8.92
C ASN A 220 8.08 -18.65 9.52
N THR A 221 8.03 -18.82 10.83
CA THR A 221 6.84 -19.29 11.55
C THR A 221 6.38 -18.24 12.56
N ILE A 222 5.10 -17.94 12.56
CA ILE A 222 4.50 -16.89 13.38
C ILE A 222 3.37 -17.49 14.21
N PHE A 223 3.60 -17.73 15.49
CA PHE A 223 2.59 -18.30 16.39
C PHE A 223 1.63 -17.21 16.89
N ALA A 224 0.33 -17.43 16.70
CA ALA A 224 -0.72 -16.53 17.16
C ALA A 224 -1.10 -16.83 18.61
N GLY A 225 -0.23 -16.46 19.56
CA GLY A 225 -0.43 -16.72 20.98
C GLY A 225 0.80 -16.45 21.84
N ASP A 226 0.92 -17.16 22.96
CA ASP A 226 2.06 -17.06 23.86
C ASP A 226 3.35 -17.62 23.22
N TYR A 227 4.46 -16.92 23.43
CA TYR A 227 5.75 -17.26 22.83
C TYR A 227 6.26 -18.65 23.24
N TYR A 228 6.12 -19.03 24.51
CA TYR A 228 6.60 -20.34 24.98
C TYR A 228 5.64 -21.47 24.61
N GLN A 229 4.34 -21.17 24.49
CA GLN A 229 3.38 -22.12 23.96
C GLN A 229 3.72 -22.51 22.52
N GLY A 230 4.06 -21.56 21.65
CA GLY A 230 4.46 -21.90 20.27
C GLY A 230 5.72 -22.77 20.19
N ILE A 231 6.67 -22.61 21.13
CA ILE A 231 7.83 -23.51 21.26
C ILE A 231 7.35 -24.94 21.60
N GLN A 232 6.47 -25.09 22.60
CA GLN A 232 5.90 -26.39 22.98
C GLN A 232 5.15 -27.04 21.82
N LEU A 233 4.48 -26.23 20.99
CA LEU A 233 3.73 -26.63 19.82
C LEU A 233 4.57 -26.76 18.54
N ARG A 234 5.90 -26.76 18.66
CA ARG A 234 6.89 -27.00 17.58
C ARG A 234 7.02 -25.91 16.52
N TRP A 235 6.52 -24.70 16.76
CA TRP A 235 6.69 -23.58 15.81
C TRP A 235 8.16 -23.15 15.70
N GLU A 236 8.87 -23.01 16.83
CA GLU A 236 10.30 -22.68 16.81
C GLU A 236 11.16 -23.77 16.15
N ASP A 237 10.84 -25.04 16.41
CA ASP A 237 11.50 -26.18 15.79
C ASP A 237 11.32 -26.16 14.26
N ALA A 238 10.10 -25.90 13.79
CA ALA A 238 9.80 -25.75 12.37
C ALA A 238 10.58 -24.58 11.72
N ALA A 239 10.64 -23.40 12.36
CA ALA A 239 11.46 -22.29 11.86
C ALA A 239 12.94 -22.67 11.75
N SER A 240 13.48 -23.36 12.77
CA SER A 240 14.88 -23.80 12.80
C SER A 240 15.21 -24.77 11.66
N ILE A 241 14.33 -25.74 11.39
CA ILE A 241 14.48 -26.70 10.28
C ILE A 241 14.36 -25.96 8.93
N GLY A 242 13.37 -25.08 8.80
CA GLY A 242 13.14 -24.23 7.62
C GLY A 242 14.15 -23.09 7.44
N ARG A 243 15.15 -23.00 8.33
CA ARG A 243 16.19 -21.95 8.36
C ARG A 243 15.65 -20.53 8.43
N GLY A 244 14.44 -20.32 8.94
CA GLY A 244 13.88 -19.00 9.14
C GLY A 244 13.85 -18.59 10.61
N THR A 245 12.99 -17.62 10.89
CA THR A 245 12.79 -17.07 12.22
C THR A 245 11.48 -17.53 12.83
N TYR A 246 11.48 -17.62 14.16
CA TYR A 246 10.28 -17.84 14.97
C TYR A 246 9.87 -16.53 15.64
N ALA A 247 8.58 -16.23 15.57
CA ALA A 247 7.96 -15.15 16.32
C ALA A 247 6.64 -15.60 16.90
N ALA A 248 6.19 -14.92 17.95
CA ALA A 248 4.83 -15.03 18.45
C ALA A 248 4.19 -13.65 18.47
N ILE A 249 2.89 -13.58 18.20
CA ILE A 249 2.12 -12.33 18.07
C ILE A 249 0.86 -12.38 18.93
N ASP A 250 0.48 -11.21 19.45
CA ASP A 250 -0.78 -11.05 20.18
C ASP A 250 -1.88 -10.64 19.20
N ILE A 251 -2.67 -11.61 18.76
CA ILE A 251 -3.79 -11.39 17.83
C ILE A 251 -5.01 -10.74 18.48
N GLN A 252 -5.07 -10.66 19.81
CA GLN A 252 -6.19 -10.02 20.52
C GLN A 252 -6.04 -8.49 20.56
N ARG A 253 -4.87 -7.97 20.20
CA ARG A 253 -4.63 -6.53 20.18
C ARG A 253 -4.90 -5.92 18.81
N PRO A 254 -5.60 -4.77 18.77
CA PRO A 254 -5.87 -4.07 17.52
C PRO A 254 -4.57 -3.50 16.95
N VAL A 255 -4.47 -3.48 15.62
CA VAL A 255 -3.42 -2.73 14.94
C VAL A 255 -3.63 -1.24 15.20
N SER A 256 -2.63 -0.62 15.82
CA SER A 256 -2.60 0.83 15.97
C SER A 256 -1.72 1.45 14.89
N PHE A 257 -2.27 2.44 14.18
CA PHE A 257 -1.47 3.30 13.32
C PHE A 257 -1.17 4.60 14.02
N TYR A 258 0.10 4.98 14.02
CA TYR A 258 0.53 6.26 14.54
C TYR A 258 0.14 7.39 13.59
N SER A 259 -0.83 8.20 14.02
CA SER A 259 -1.22 9.38 13.26
C SER A 259 -0.13 10.44 13.27
N THR A 260 0.17 11.02 12.12
CA THR A 260 1.12 12.12 11.96
C THR A 260 0.47 13.31 11.26
N PRO A 261 1.00 14.54 11.42
CA PRO A 261 0.51 15.70 10.68
C PRO A 261 0.59 15.58 9.14
N TYR A 262 1.37 14.61 8.64
CA TYR A 262 1.59 14.39 7.22
C TYR A 262 0.55 13.44 6.59
N ASP A 263 -0.23 12.72 7.40
CA ASP A 263 -1.14 11.68 6.91
C ASP A 263 -2.22 12.25 5.98
N ALA A 264 -2.82 13.39 6.36
CA ALA A 264 -3.81 14.09 5.54
C ALA A 264 -3.21 14.55 4.21
N MET A 265 -2.01 15.14 4.24
CA MET A 265 -1.32 15.58 3.02
C MET A 265 -1.01 14.41 2.07
N LEU A 266 -0.63 13.25 2.61
CA LEU A 266 -0.41 12.03 1.82
C LEU A 266 -1.73 11.53 1.24
N CYS A 267 -2.82 11.55 2.00
CA CYS A 267 -4.15 11.18 1.51
C CYS A 267 -4.63 12.09 0.38
N ASP A 268 -4.39 13.41 0.47
CA ASP A 268 -4.74 14.37 -0.58
C ASP A 268 -3.99 14.11 -1.89
N LEU A 269 -2.72 13.70 -1.81
CA LEU A 269 -1.91 13.35 -2.99
C LEU A 269 -2.37 12.05 -3.66
N ASN A 270 -3.08 11.17 -2.96
CA ASN A 270 -3.49 9.87 -3.48
C ASN A 270 -4.38 9.99 -4.72
N ALA A 271 -5.38 10.87 -4.69
CA ALA A 271 -6.31 11.05 -5.80
C ALA A 271 -5.59 11.55 -7.06
N ALA A 272 -4.67 12.52 -6.89
CA ALA A 272 -3.84 13.02 -7.97
C ALA A 272 -2.92 11.92 -8.52
N TYR A 273 -2.33 11.09 -7.66
CA TYR A 273 -1.47 9.98 -8.07
C TYR A 273 -2.25 8.94 -8.88
N ASN A 274 -3.44 8.55 -8.42
CA ASN A 274 -4.31 7.61 -9.13
C ASN A 274 -4.72 8.11 -10.51
N ALA A 275 -4.99 9.41 -10.64
CA ALA A 275 -5.35 10.03 -11.92
C ALA A 275 -4.24 9.96 -12.98
N THR A 276 -3.01 9.59 -12.59
CA THR A 276 -1.90 9.35 -13.53
C THR A 276 -1.89 7.94 -14.11
N PHE A 277 -2.66 6.98 -13.56
CA PHE A 277 -2.81 5.66 -14.15
C PHE A 277 -3.62 5.71 -15.44
N ILE A 278 -3.19 4.95 -16.44
CA ILE A 278 -3.85 4.87 -17.74
C ILE A 278 -4.32 3.41 -17.93
N PRO A 279 -5.54 3.08 -17.48
CA PRO A 279 -6.09 1.74 -17.65
C PRO A 279 -6.22 1.41 -19.15
N TYR A 280 -5.62 0.31 -19.58
CA TYR A 280 -5.65 -0.16 -20.97
C TYR A 280 -6.08 -1.64 -21.07
N GLY A 281 -6.50 -2.03 -22.28
CA GLY A 281 -7.04 -3.35 -22.57
C GLY A 281 -8.44 -3.57 -21.99
N THR A 282 -8.99 -4.75 -22.25
CA THR A 282 -10.37 -5.10 -21.89
C THR A 282 -10.63 -5.16 -20.39
N GLN A 283 -9.61 -5.48 -19.60
CA GLN A 283 -9.70 -5.57 -18.13
C GLN A 283 -9.15 -4.34 -17.41
N GLY A 284 -8.59 -3.36 -18.14
CA GLY A 284 -7.84 -2.24 -17.55
C GLY A 284 -8.62 -1.47 -16.48
N MET A 285 -9.88 -1.17 -16.77
CA MET A 285 -10.74 -0.43 -15.84
C MET A 285 -11.09 -1.24 -14.58
N MET A 286 -11.30 -2.55 -14.71
CA MET A 286 -11.59 -3.43 -13.57
C MET A 286 -10.42 -3.44 -12.56
N TYR A 287 -9.19 -3.55 -13.05
CA TYR A 287 -8.00 -3.49 -12.20
C TYR A 287 -7.82 -2.10 -11.57
N TYR A 288 -8.04 -1.03 -12.33
CA TYR A 288 -8.00 0.33 -11.78
C TYR A 288 -9.05 0.54 -10.68
N GLU A 289 -10.28 0.04 -10.86
CA GLU A 289 -11.33 0.09 -9.83
C GLU A 289 -10.94 -0.67 -8.56
N ARG A 290 -10.25 -1.82 -8.69
CA ARG A 290 -9.67 -2.53 -7.55
C ARG A 290 -8.71 -1.63 -6.76
N VAL A 291 -7.81 -0.90 -7.41
CA VAL A 291 -6.92 0.07 -6.73
C VAL A 291 -7.72 1.08 -5.91
N ILE A 292 -8.80 1.63 -6.46
CA ILE A 292 -9.67 2.60 -5.78
C ILE A 292 -10.41 1.98 -4.60
N ILE A 293 -10.89 0.74 -4.72
CA ILE A 293 -11.54 0.01 -3.62
C ILE A 293 -10.55 -0.21 -2.47
N HIS A 294 -9.31 -0.60 -2.76
CA HIS A 294 -8.28 -0.76 -1.72
C HIS A 294 -7.87 0.53 -1.04
N ASP A 295 -7.89 1.66 -1.76
CA ASP A 295 -7.72 2.97 -1.13
C ASP A 295 -8.86 3.27 -0.14
N ARG A 296 -10.09 2.83 -0.42
CA ARG A 296 -11.20 2.98 0.52
C ARG A 296 -11.06 2.05 1.72
N TYR A 297 -10.61 0.81 1.52
CA TYR A 297 -10.39 -0.11 2.62
C TYR A 297 -9.29 0.36 3.57
N ALA A 298 -8.15 0.82 3.04
CA ALA A 298 -7.08 1.37 3.86
C ALA A 298 -7.53 2.66 4.59
N LEU A 299 -8.31 3.53 3.93
CA LEU A 299 -8.94 4.67 4.60
C LEU A 299 -9.93 4.27 5.69
N GLY A 300 -10.61 3.11 5.56
CA GLY A 300 -11.48 2.53 6.59
C GLY A 300 -10.74 2.20 7.90
N TYR A 301 -9.45 1.87 7.83
CA TYR A 301 -8.57 1.74 9.00
C TYR A 301 -7.98 3.09 9.48
N GLY A 302 -8.33 4.19 8.82
CA GLY A 302 -7.91 5.56 9.15
C GLY A 302 -6.84 6.14 8.24
N GLN A 303 -6.66 7.47 8.32
CA GLN A 303 -5.74 8.23 7.45
C GLN A 303 -4.29 7.75 7.56
N ALA A 304 -3.85 7.26 8.72
CA ALA A 304 -2.49 6.76 8.91
C ALA A 304 -2.23 5.43 8.16
N CYS A 305 -3.24 4.56 8.05
CA CYS A 305 -3.18 3.37 7.21
C CYS A 305 -3.18 3.75 5.73
N GLN A 306 -4.11 4.63 5.31
CA GLN A 306 -4.15 5.15 3.95
C GLN A 306 -2.84 5.82 3.54
N ALA A 307 -2.27 6.66 4.39
CA ALA A 307 -0.98 7.30 4.15
C ALA A 307 0.14 6.28 3.91
N THR A 308 0.12 5.16 4.64
CA THR A 308 1.09 4.08 4.41
C THR A 308 0.89 3.47 3.01
N ARG A 309 -0.35 3.10 2.64
CA ARG A 309 -0.64 2.58 1.31
C ARG A 309 -0.22 3.54 0.19
N VAL A 310 -0.46 4.84 0.36
CA VAL A 310 -0.03 5.88 -0.61
C VAL A 310 1.49 5.85 -0.80
N VAL A 311 2.23 5.74 0.30
CA VAL A 311 3.70 5.65 0.26
C VAL A 311 4.14 4.38 -0.48
N SER A 312 3.54 3.23 -0.19
CA SER A 312 3.82 1.95 -0.86
C SER A 312 3.53 2.00 -2.36
N LYS A 313 2.39 2.57 -2.77
CA LYS A 313 2.01 2.77 -4.19
C LYS A 313 2.97 3.67 -4.97
N ALA A 314 3.64 4.58 -4.27
CA ALA A 314 4.64 5.46 -4.85
C ALA A 314 6.04 4.83 -4.92
N ARG A 315 6.22 3.59 -4.45
CA ARG A 315 7.49 2.86 -4.52
C ARG A 315 7.70 2.20 -5.89
N PRO A 316 8.96 1.98 -6.31
CA PRO A 316 9.23 1.39 -7.62
C PRO A 316 8.84 -0.08 -7.77
N TYR A 317 8.68 -0.85 -6.69
CA TYR A 317 8.20 -2.24 -6.77
C TYR A 317 6.70 -2.33 -7.10
N TYR A 318 5.92 -1.28 -6.83
CA TYR A 318 4.51 -1.23 -7.16
C TYR A 318 4.35 -0.89 -8.64
N ARG A 319 4.22 -1.93 -9.48
CA ARG A 319 4.08 -1.82 -10.93
C ARG A 319 2.93 -2.69 -11.42
N ASN A 320 2.19 -2.18 -12.39
CA ASN A 320 0.96 -2.79 -12.88
C ASN A 320 0.91 -2.93 -14.40
N PRO A 321 1.92 -3.54 -15.04
CA PRO A 321 2.06 -3.57 -16.49
C PRO A 321 0.91 -4.31 -17.21
N ARG A 322 0.14 -5.13 -16.51
CA ARG A 322 -1.01 -5.84 -17.09
C ARG A 322 -2.17 -4.90 -17.46
N TRP A 323 -2.28 -3.75 -16.79
CA TRP A 323 -3.44 -2.89 -16.91
C TRP A 323 -3.12 -1.39 -16.92
N ASP A 324 -1.96 -0.93 -16.45
CA ASP A 324 -1.52 0.46 -16.57
C ASP A 324 -0.56 0.62 -17.75
N LEU A 325 -0.95 1.44 -18.73
CA LEU A 325 -0.22 1.63 -19.98
C LEU A 325 1.18 2.17 -19.76
N ILE A 326 1.37 3.08 -18.79
CA ILE A 326 2.70 3.67 -18.52
C ILE A 326 3.67 2.59 -18.02
N ASP A 327 3.24 1.77 -17.05
CA ASP A 327 4.05 0.68 -16.52
C ASP A 327 4.31 -0.40 -17.59
N ALA A 328 3.33 -0.70 -18.44
CA ALA A 328 3.47 -1.65 -19.54
C ALA A 328 4.51 -1.18 -20.58
N MET A 329 4.48 0.10 -20.94
CA MET A 329 5.44 0.73 -21.85
C MET A 329 6.84 0.79 -21.24
N ASP A 330 6.96 1.08 -19.95
CA ASP A 330 8.25 1.13 -19.25
C ASP A 330 8.98 -0.22 -19.22
N ARG A 331 8.21 -1.30 -19.28
CA ARG A 331 8.75 -2.65 -19.41
C ARG A 331 8.93 -3.09 -20.87
N GLY A 332 8.62 -2.23 -21.84
CA GLY A 332 8.68 -2.56 -23.27
C GLY A 332 7.69 -3.65 -23.69
N LEU A 333 6.64 -3.91 -22.90
CA LEU A 333 5.66 -4.97 -23.16
C LEU A 333 4.64 -4.55 -24.22
N VAL A 334 4.41 -3.24 -24.32
CA VAL A 334 3.53 -2.65 -25.31
C VAL A 334 4.18 -1.41 -25.90
N SER A 335 3.94 -1.18 -27.19
CA SER A 335 4.22 0.08 -27.87
C SER A 335 2.91 0.79 -28.17
N LEU A 336 2.93 2.13 -28.10
CA LEU A 336 1.77 2.92 -28.51
C LEU A 336 1.51 2.74 -30.01
N GLU A 337 2.59 2.63 -30.79
CA GLU A 337 2.57 2.24 -32.19
C GLU A 337 2.12 0.78 -32.32
N GLY A 338 0.92 0.56 -32.84
CA GLY A 338 0.36 -0.79 -33.08
C GLY A 338 -0.73 -1.21 -32.09
N MET A 339 -1.02 -0.41 -31.06
CA MET A 339 -2.13 -0.68 -30.14
C MET A 339 -3.49 -0.42 -30.82
N ASN A 340 -4.46 -1.30 -30.58
CA ASN A 340 -5.84 -1.09 -31.04
C ASN A 340 -6.48 0.07 -30.25
N LEU A 341 -7.18 0.96 -30.95
CA LEU A 341 -7.89 2.09 -30.32
C LEU A 341 -8.91 1.64 -29.27
N GLN A 342 -9.50 0.45 -29.43
CA GLN A 342 -10.46 -0.08 -28.46
C GLN A 342 -9.80 -0.42 -27.11
N ASP A 343 -8.52 -0.75 -27.11
CA ASP A 343 -7.75 -1.06 -25.90
C ASP A 343 -7.33 0.20 -25.15
N LEU A 344 -7.42 1.38 -25.78
CA LEU A 344 -7.16 2.65 -25.11
C LEU A 344 -8.37 3.13 -24.30
N PRO A 345 -8.15 3.87 -23.20
CA PRO A 345 -9.24 4.48 -22.46
C PRO A 345 -9.98 5.51 -23.33
N PRO A 346 -11.29 5.76 -23.07
CA PRO A 346 -12.13 6.59 -23.93
C PRO A 346 -11.51 7.95 -24.29
N VAL A 347 -10.91 8.63 -23.30
CA VAL A 347 -10.26 9.94 -23.49
C VAL A 347 -9.15 9.93 -24.54
N MET A 348 -8.47 8.80 -24.73
CA MET A 348 -7.38 8.65 -25.69
C MET A 348 -7.83 8.19 -27.08
N ARG A 349 -9.06 7.67 -27.23
CA ARG A 349 -9.54 7.13 -28.52
C ARG A 349 -9.67 8.23 -29.56
N ASP A 350 -10.20 9.37 -29.15
CA ASP A 350 -10.44 10.53 -30.02
C ASP A 350 -9.19 11.40 -30.24
N MET A 351 -8.11 11.14 -29.51
CA MET A 351 -6.84 11.85 -29.66
C MET A 351 -6.11 11.44 -30.94
N SER A 352 -5.43 12.38 -31.60
CA SER A 352 -4.43 12.08 -32.62
C SER A 352 -3.24 11.31 -32.03
N ALA A 353 -2.42 10.67 -32.86
CA ALA A 353 -1.22 9.97 -32.39
C ALA A 353 -0.28 10.90 -31.60
N GLU A 354 -0.10 12.14 -32.04
CA GLU A 354 0.70 13.16 -31.35
C GLU A 354 0.09 13.54 -29.99
N GLN A 355 -1.23 13.72 -29.95
CA GLN A 355 -1.96 14.02 -28.70
C GLN A 355 -1.86 12.87 -27.70
N ARG A 356 -1.93 11.61 -28.14
CA ARG A 356 -1.74 10.43 -27.27
C ARG A 356 -0.33 10.39 -26.67
N ARG A 357 0.70 10.59 -27.50
CA ARG A 357 2.10 10.65 -27.03
C ARG A 357 2.28 11.78 -26.01
N LYS A 358 1.74 12.96 -26.29
CA LYS A 358 1.76 14.08 -25.35
C LYS A 358 1.05 13.74 -24.04
N TYR A 359 -0.14 13.14 -24.10
CA TYR A 359 -0.90 12.76 -22.92
C TYR A 359 -0.13 11.79 -22.02
N ILE A 360 0.45 10.73 -22.60
CA ILE A 360 1.28 9.75 -21.87
C ILE A 360 2.49 10.43 -21.23
N ARG A 361 3.21 11.28 -21.98
CA ARG A 361 4.37 12.01 -21.47
C ARG A 361 3.99 12.95 -20.31
N ASP A 362 2.89 13.67 -20.44
CA ASP A 362 2.40 14.57 -19.39
C ASP A 362 2.01 13.78 -18.13
N GLN A 363 1.31 12.65 -18.28
CA GLN A 363 0.93 11.77 -17.16
C GLN A 363 2.16 11.16 -16.48
N ARG A 364 3.15 10.70 -17.25
CA ARG A 364 4.43 10.20 -16.74
C ARG A 364 5.19 11.27 -15.94
N TYR A 365 5.23 12.50 -16.47
CA TYR A 365 5.85 13.63 -15.78
C TYR A 365 5.14 13.93 -14.46
N GLN A 366 3.80 14.04 -14.48
CA GLN A 366 3.00 14.25 -13.26
C GLN A 366 3.22 13.14 -12.24
N ARG A 367 3.19 11.87 -12.66
CA ARG A 367 3.44 10.70 -11.80
C ARG A 367 4.80 10.79 -11.13
N THR A 368 5.84 11.20 -11.86
CA THR A 368 7.20 11.37 -11.33
C THR A 368 7.26 12.45 -10.25
N GLN A 369 6.63 13.62 -10.49
CA GLN A 369 6.57 14.71 -9.52
C GLN A 369 5.80 14.30 -8.26
N LEU A 370 4.66 13.63 -8.41
CA LEU A 370 3.84 13.14 -7.30
C LEU A 370 4.58 12.09 -6.48
N ARG A 371 5.27 11.12 -7.11
CA ARG A 371 6.13 10.15 -6.41
C ARG A 371 7.18 10.87 -5.57
N ALA A 372 7.89 11.84 -6.16
CA ALA A 372 8.91 12.60 -5.44
C ALA A 372 8.34 13.31 -4.20
N ARG A 373 7.18 13.96 -4.33
CA ARG A 373 6.51 14.64 -3.22
C ARG A 373 6.01 13.68 -2.14
N ILE A 374 5.44 12.54 -2.54
CA ILE A 374 5.02 11.48 -1.61
C ILE A 374 6.23 10.96 -0.83
N GLN A 375 7.38 10.71 -1.49
CA GLN A 375 8.59 10.25 -0.81
C GLN A 375 9.22 11.28 0.13
N GLU A 376 9.10 12.57 -0.18
CA GLU A 376 9.48 13.64 0.74
C GLU A 376 8.64 13.58 2.03
N LEU A 377 7.31 13.58 1.90
CA LEU A 377 6.41 13.49 3.05
C LEU A 377 6.54 12.17 3.81
N ALA A 378 6.84 11.07 3.10
CA ALA A 378 7.08 9.76 3.72
C ALA A 378 8.28 9.80 4.69
N ARG A 379 9.36 10.48 4.29
CA ARG A 379 10.55 10.65 5.14
C ARG A 379 10.24 11.49 6.36
N ASP A 380 9.51 12.59 6.19
CA ASP A 380 9.10 13.45 7.32
C ASP A 380 8.17 12.69 8.28
N ARG A 381 7.22 11.94 7.74
CA ARG A 381 6.34 11.04 8.50
C ARG A 381 7.14 10.02 9.30
N GLN A 382 8.10 9.35 8.68
CA GLN A 382 8.94 8.36 9.35
C GLN A 382 9.75 8.99 10.50
N GLN A 383 10.31 10.20 10.30
CA GLN A 383 11.01 10.93 11.36
C GLN A 383 10.08 11.31 12.51
N ALA A 384 8.85 11.74 12.21
CA ALA A 384 7.85 12.07 13.23
C ALA A 384 7.41 10.86 14.05
N VAL A 385 7.32 9.67 13.42
CA VAL A 385 7.08 8.41 14.13
C VAL A 385 8.29 8.05 15.00
N ALA A 386 9.51 8.18 14.49
CA ALA A 386 10.74 7.81 15.20
C ALA A 386 11.08 8.71 16.41
N ARG A 387 10.63 9.97 16.43
CA ARG A 387 10.87 10.92 17.54
C ARG A 387 9.97 10.70 18.76
N ARG A 388 9.07 9.71 18.72
CA ARG A 388 8.17 9.43 19.84
C ARG A 388 8.92 8.79 21.00
N PRO A 389 8.57 9.12 22.26
CA PRO A 389 9.11 8.42 23.40
C PRO A 389 8.75 6.93 23.32
N VAL A 390 9.74 6.06 23.56
CA VAL A 390 9.65 4.58 23.56
C VAL A 390 8.83 4.07 24.77
N SER A 391 7.89 4.85 25.29
CA SER A 391 7.21 4.58 26.56
C SER A 391 6.03 3.60 26.45
N GLN A 392 5.84 2.99 25.29
CA GLN A 392 4.92 1.87 25.10
C GLN A 392 5.67 0.83 24.28
N GLU A 393 6.04 -0.29 24.90
CA GLU A 393 6.40 -1.49 24.13
C GLU A 393 5.23 -1.76 23.18
N GLU A 394 5.46 -1.56 21.88
CA GLU A 394 4.49 -2.02 20.90
C GLU A 394 4.41 -3.53 21.04
N PRO A 395 3.23 -4.09 21.35
CA PRO A 395 3.08 -5.54 21.47
C PRO A 395 3.45 -6.20 20.15
N ALA A 396 4.04 -7.39 20.25
CA ALA A 396 4.45 -8.18 19.10
C ALA A 396 3.26 -8.40 18.17
N ASN A 397 3.39 -7.94 16.93
CA ASN A 397 2.37 -8.04 15.88
C ASN A 397 2.96 -8.62 14.60
N LEU A 398 2.07 -9.01 13.69
CA LEU A 398 2.43 -9.70 12.44
C LEU A 398 3.50 -8.95 11.64
N ARG A 399 3.33 -7.63 11.45
CA ARG A 399 4.31 -6.82 10.73
C ARG A 399 5.69 -6.85 11.38
N GLN A 400 5.77 -6.72 12.71
CA GLN A 400 7.06 -6.71 13.41
C GLN A 400 7.80 -8.04 13.22
N ALA A 401 7.08 -9.17 13.26
CA ALA A 401 7.63 -10.50 12.97
C ALA A 401 8.19 -10.59 11.55
N VAL A 402 7.42 -10.16 10.55
CA VAL A 402 7.84 -10.13 9.14
C VAL A 402 9.05 -9.22 8.92
N ARG A 403 9.01 -8.01 9.48
CA ARG A 403 10.13 -7.05 9.37
C ARG A 403 11.41 -7.59 9.97
N ARG A 404 11.33 -8.18 11.18
CA ARG A 404 12.49 -8.76 11.85
C ARG A 404 13.11 -9.87 10.99
N SER A 405 12.26 -10.80 10.53
CA SER A 405 12.66 -11.88 9.62
C SER A 405 13.34 -11.34 8.35
N ALA A 406 12.71 -10.39 7.65
CA ALA A 406 13.24 -9.85 6.41
C ALA A 406 14.61 -9.18 6.61
N VAL A 407 14.79 -8.44 7.71
CA VAL A 407 16.07 -7.81 8.05
C VAL A 407 17.14 -8.87 8.37
N GLU A 408 16.80 -9.90 9.14
CA GLU A 408 17.73 -11.00 9.46
C GLU A 408 18.16 -11.75 8.18
N GLU A 409 17.21 -12.06 7.28
CA GLU A 409 17.51 -12.69 5.99
C GLU A 409 18.39 -11.82 5.10
N ALA A 410 18.14 -10.51 5.05
CA ALA A 410 18.95 -9.60 4.27
C ALA A 410 20.39 -9.45 4.78
N GLN A 411 20.61 -9.66 6.08
CA GLN A 411 21.92 -9.55 6.72
C GLN A 411 22.70 -10.87 6.75
N ASP A 412 22.09 -12.02 6.47
CA ASP A 412 22.78 -13.31 6.48
C ASP A 412 23.72 -13.43 5.25
N PRO A 413 25.05 -13.49 5.46
CA PRO A 413 26.02 -13.54 4.37
C PRO A 413 25.99 -14.86 3.58
N ARG A 414 25.29 -15.88 4.08
CA ARG A 414 25.10 -17.17 3.40
C ARG A 414 23.93 -17.13 2.42
N ARG A 415 23.11 -16.07 2.46
CA ARG A 415 21.92 -15.96 1.63
C ARG A 415 22.24 -15.34 0.26
N PRO A 416 21.53 -15.78 -0.79
CA PRO A 416 21.59 -15.10 -2.06
C PRO A 416 21.08 -13.68 -1.89
N GLN A 417 21.90 -12.71 -2.31
CA GLN A 417 21.51 -11.31 -2.34
C GLN A 417 20.75 -11.06 -3.66
N PRO A 418 19.55 -10.47 -3.63
CA PRO A 418 18.82 -10.16 -4.85
C PRO A 418 19.67 -9.24 -5.73
N ARG A 419 19.66 -9.49 -7.04
CA ARG A 419 20.41 -8.65 -7.99
C ARG A 419 19.84 -7.22 -8.00
N PRO A 420 20.68 -6.18 -8.05
CA PRO A 420 20.20 -4.83 -8.29
C PRO A 420 19.54 -4.75 -9.68
N SER A 421 18.43 -4.02 -9.79
CA SER A 421 17.70 -3.86 -11.05
C SER A 421 18.57 -3.18 -12.11
N SER A 422 18.60 -3.74 -13.33
CA SER A 422 19.33 -3.17 -14.47
C SER A 422 18.62 -1.96 -15.11
N LEU A 423 17.37 -1.66 -14.71
CA LEU A 423 16.56 -0.60 -15.29
C LEU A 423 17.21 0.77 -15.11
N ARG A 424 17.90 1.22 -16.16
CA ARG A 424 18.32 2.62 -16.29
C ARG A 424 17.07 3.48 -16.51
N PRO A 425 16.99 4.69 -15.91
CA PRO A 425 15.93 5.63 -16.28
C PRO A 425 15.99 5.87 -17.79
N VAL A 426 14.88 5.57 -18.47
CA VAL A 426 14.73 5.82 -19.91
C VAL A 426 14.70 7.33 -20.10
N VAL A 427 15.85 7.92 -20.41
CA VAL A 427 15.92 9.25 -21.01
C VAL A 427 15.68 9.04 -22.49
N GLU A 428 14.44 9.23 -22.95
CA GLU A 428 14.14 9.27 -24.38
C GLU A 428 14.99 10.38 -25.02
N ARG A 429 16.04 10.00 -25.75
CA ARG A 429 16.69 10.89 -26.71
C ARG A 429 15.83 10.91 -27.96
N GLU A 430 15.06 11.98 -28.13
CA GLU A 430 14.47 12.31 -29.43
C GLU A 430 15.60 12.41 -30.47
N THR A 431 15.61 11.50 -31.44
CA THR A 431 16.39 11.67 -32.67
C THR A 431 15.45 11.52 -33.85
N GLY A 432 14.85 12.64 -34.25
CA GLY A 432 14.40 12.83 -35.62
C GLY A 432 15.61 13.20 -36.47
N GLY A 433 15.81 12.50 -37.60
CA GLY A 433 16.81 12.87 -38.59
C GLY A 433 17.41 11.67 -39.32
N THR A 434 16.88 11.41 -40.51
CA THR A 434 17.45 10.56 -41.54
C THR A 434 18.90 10.98 -41.84
N LEU A 435 19.89 10.11 -41.64
CA LEU A 435 21.22 10.23 -42.27
C LEU A 435 21.94 8.87 -42.25
N GLN A 436 22.42 8.48 -43.43
CA GLN A 436 23.24 7.28 -43.66
C GLN A 436 24.53 7.27 -42.82
N PRO A 437 25.11 6.10 -42.51
CA PRO A 437 26.26 6.03 -41.62
C PRO A 437 27.56 6.33 -42.38
N GLN A 438 28.39 7.21 -41.81
CA GLN A 438 29.83 7.23 -42.01
C GLN A 438 30.56 7.03 -40.68
N PRO A 439 31.74 6.36 -40.66
CA PRO A 439 32.33 5.86 -39.43
C PRO A 439 33.28 6.87 -38.78
N GLY A 440 33.20 6.95 -37.45
CA GLY A 440 34.30 7.40 -36.59
C GLY A 440 34.13 8.79 -35.97
N THR A 441 33.76 8.83 -34.68
CA THR A 441 34.43 9.58 -33.60
C THR A 441 33.62 9.50 -32.28
N ARG A 442 33.91 8.50 -31.44
CA ARG A 442 33.46 8.47 -30.03
C ARG A 442 34.39 9.36 -29.20
N ARG A 443 34.06 10.65 -28.98
CA ARG A 443 34.77 11.50 -27.99
C ARG A 443 33.93 12.48 -27.13
N PRO A 444 32.63 12.78 -27.33
CA PRO A 444 31.93 13.72 -26.42
C PRO A 444 31.44 13.12 -25.08
N GLN A 445 31.12 11.82 -25.04
CA GLN A 445 30.40 11.21 -23.89
C GLN A 445 31.30 10.93 -22.68
N VAL A 446 32.57 10.59 -22.90
CA VAL A 446 33.52 10.23 -21.81
C VAL A 446 33.92 11.45 -20.97
N GLU A 447 33.92 12.63 -21.58
CA GLU A 447 34.24 13.90 -20.90
C GLU A 447 33.09 14.35 -19.97
N SER A 448 31.83 14.12 -20.36
CA SER A 448 30.68 14.43 -19.49
C SER A 448 30.62 13.50 -18.29
N ASP A 449 30.88 12.21 -18.51
CA ASP A 449 30.81 11.20 -17.45
C ASP A 449 31.93 11.41 -16.41
N ARG A 450 33.10 11.89 -16.84
CA ARG A 450 34.18 12.28 -15.93
C ARG A 450 33.84 13.51 -15.08
N ARG A 451 33.19 14.52 -15.66
CA ARG A 451 32.77 15.74 -14.94
C ARG A 451 31.66 15.46 -13.93
N GLU A 452 30.72 14.57 -14.29
CA GLU A 452 29.67 14.08 -13.39
C GLU A 452 30.29 13.34 -12.20
N ALA A 453 31.24 12.44 -12.46
CA ALA A 453 31.93 11.68 -11.43
C ALA A 453 32.76 12.57 -10.48
N GLU A 454 33.44 13.60 -10.99
CA GLU A 454 34.14 14.58 -10.16
C GLU A 454 33.19 15.41 -9.30
N ARG A 455 32.03 15.83 -9.86
CA ARG A 455 31.01 16.56 -9.11
C ARG A 455 30.45 15.72 -7.96
N GLN A 456 30.19 14.43 -8.19
CA GLN A 456 29.72 13.54 -7.13
C GLN A 456 30.75 13.32 -6.02
N ARG A 457 32.04 13.20 -6.36
CA ARG A 457 33.12 13.11 -5.36
C ARG A 457 33.21 14.37 -4.50
N GLN A 458 33.03 15.56 -5.09
CA GLN A 458 33.02 16.81 -4.34
C GLN A 458 31.83 16.92 -3.38
N ILE A 459 30.64 16.50 -3.82
CA ILE A 459 29.44 16.48 -2.96
C ILE A 459 29.62 15.50 -1.79
N GLN A 460 30.18 14.32 -2.05
CA GLN A 460 30.46 13.33 -1.01
C GLN A 460 31.48 13.85 0.02
N ALA A 461 32.57 14.48 -0.45
CA ALA A 461 33.57 15.07 0.43
C ALA A 461 32.99 16.21 1.30
N GLN A 462 32.05 17.00 0.77
CA GLN A 462 31.37 18.05 1.54
C GLN A 462 30.47 17.45 2.64
N ARG A 463 29.71 16.39 2.33
CA ARG A 463 28.87 15.69 3.30
C ARG A 463 29.68 15.05 4.43
N GLU A 464 30.81 14.43 4.10
CA GLU A 464 31.71 13.86 5.10
C GLU A 464 32.34 14.93 6.00
N ALA A 465 32.71 16.08 5.43
CA ALA A 465 33.22 17.21 6.21
C ALA A 465 32.15 17.79 7.15
N GLU A 466 30.89 17.85 6.71
CA GLU A 466 29.77 18.32 7.51
C GLU A 466 29.41 17.34 8.64
N GLN A 467 29.40 16.03 8.36
CA GLN A 467 29.23 15.00 9.40
C GLN A 467 30.34 15.06 10.46
N LYS A 468 31.61 15.22 10.04
CA LYS A 468 32.73 15.38 10.99
C LYS A 468 32.59 16.63 11.85
N ARG A 469 32.09 17.74 11.29
CA ARG A 469 31.78 18.95 12.06
C ARG A 469 30.66 18.72 13.08
N GLN A 470 29.58 18.07 12.68
CA GLN A 470 28.46 17.76 13.57
C GLN A 470 28.88 16.82 14.71
N GLN A 471 29.69 15.80 14.43
CA GLN A 471 30.25 14.92 15.46
C GLN A 471 31.18 15.67 16.42
N ALA A 472 32.05 16.55 15.90
CA ALA A 472 32.93 17.35 16.74
C ALA A 472 32.16 18.34 17.64
N GLU A 473 31.03 18.87 17.15
CA GLU A 473 30.15 19.74 17.94
C GLU A 473 29.37 18.96 19.00
N GLN A 474 28.92 17.74 18.70
CA GLN A 474 28.32 16.83 19.69
C GLN A 474 29.30 16.40 20.78
N GLN A 475 30.58 16.21 20.46
CA GLN A 475 31.61 15.87 21.46
C GLN A 475 32.02 17.07 22.33
N ARG A 476 31.74 18.31 21.89
CA ARG A 476 32.01 19.54 22.64
C ARG A 476 30.88 19.94 23.59
N ARG A 477 29.66 19.48 23.31
CA ARG A 477 28.48 19.64 24.18
C ARG A 477 28.47 18.52 25.22
#